data_AF-A0A967WUX3-F1
#
_entry.id   AF-A0A967WUX3-F1
#
_cell.length_a   1.000
_cell.length_b   1.000
_cell.length_c   1.000
_cell.angle_alpha   90.00
_cell.angle_beta   90.00
_cell.angle_gamma   90.00
#
_symmetry.space_group_name_H-M   'P 1'
#
loop_
_entity.id
_entity.type
_entity.pdbx_description
1 polymer ?
#
loop_
_entity_poly.entity_id
_entity_poly.type
_entity_poly.pdbx_seq_one_letter_code
_entity_poly.pdbx_strand_id
1 'polypeptide(L)'
;PCTHKAGDVEYAADCGTLVVPENRADPGSRLIALPVIRVRALNSDPAEPIFGLAGGPGTTNMSSGVKGLIDNHDIVLVGYRGVDGSSVLDCPEVAQAAKGLGGDLLSDESIGNIGDAFTR
;
A
#
# COMPACT_ATOMS: atom_id res chain seq x y z
N PRO A 1 16.71 10.78 -3.37
CA PRO A 1 17.00 9.83 -4.46
C PRO A 1 17.18 8.39 -3.97
N CYS A 2 16.60 7.43 -4.70
CA CYS A 2 16.67 6.00 -4.47
C CYS A 2 16.46 5.25 -5.81
N THR A 3 16.47 3.92 -5.75
CA THR A 3 16.10 3.05 -6.87
C THR A 3 14.79 2.33 -6.54
N HIS A 4 13.87 2.27 -7.51
CA HIS A 4 12.66 1.44 -7.43
C HIS A 4 12.80 0.25 -8.37
N LYS A 5 12.63 -0.97 -7.84
CA LYS A 5 12.71 -2.21 -8.61
C LYS A 5 11.32 -2.71 -8.97
N ALA A 6 11.06 -2.92 -10.26
CA ALA A 6 9.84 -3.55 -10.75
C ALA A 6 10.20 -4.73 -11.67
N GLY A 7 10.01 -5.95 -11.17
CA GLY A 7 10.54 -7.16 -11.81
C GLY A 7 12.07 -7.14 -11.83
N ASP A 8 12.67 -7.36 -13.00
CA ASP A 8 14.13 -7.32 -13.20
C ASP A 8 14.65 -5.94 -13.66
N VAL A 9 13.78 -4.92 -13.67
CA VAL A 9 14.13 -3.56 -14.10
C VAL A 9 14.23 -2.63 -12.89
N GLU A 10 15.26 -1.78 -12.90
CA GLU A 10 15.49 -0.73 -11.91
C GLU A 10 15.21 0.65 -12.52
N TYR A 11 14.46 1.46 -11.79
CA TYR A 11 14.09 2.82 -12.19
C TYR A 11 14.67 3.84 -11.20
N ALA A 12 15.11 4.98 -11.73
CA ALA A 12 15.47 6.13 -10.91
C ALA A 12 14.23 6.65 -10.19
N ALA A 13 14.35 6.87 -8.87
CA ALA A 13 13.23 7.29 -8.06
C ALA A 13 13.63 8.31 -6.98
N ASP A 14 12.63 8.96 -6.41
CA ASP A 14 12.74 9.72 -5.18
C ASP A 14 11.89 9.06 -4.10
N CYS A 15 12.55 8.59 -3.05
CA CYS A 15 11.91 8.01 -1.88
C CYS A 15 11.86 9.04 -0.76
N GLY A 16 10.75 9.05 -0.03
CA GLY A 16 10.56 9.88 1.13
C GLY A 16 9.51 9.31 2.07
N THR A 17 9.16 10.11 3.06
CA THR A 17 8.18 9.74 4.10
C THR A 17 7.20 10.88 4.27
N LEU A 18 5.91 10.56 4.18
CA LEU A 18 4.82 11.44 4.50
C LEU A 18 4.40 11.19 5.95
N VAL A 19 4.66 12.16 6.83
CA VAL A 19 4.27 12.10 8.24
C VAL A 19 2.96 12.87 8.44
N VAL A 20 1.96 12.21 9.01
CA VAL A 20 0.59 12.73 9.08
C VAL A 20 -0.07 12.30 10.40
N PRO A 21 -1.04 13.08 10.93
CA PRO A 21 -1.87 12.63 12.05
C PRO A 21 -2.59 11.33 11.71
N GLU A 22 -2.60 10.40 12.67
CA GLU A 22 -3.34 9.15 12.58
C GLU A 22 -4.84 9.44 12.49
N ASN A 23 -5.35 10.28 13.39
CA ASN A 23 -6.71 10.77 13.36
C ASN A 23 -6.72 12.17 12.74
N ARG A 24 -7.29 12.32 11.53
CA ARG A 24 -7.35 13.63 10.85
C ARG A 24 -8.26 14.64 11.54
N ALA A 25 -9.21 14.19 12.37
CA ALA A 25 -10.08 15.08 13.14
C ALA A 25 -9.38 15.63 14.41
N ASP A 26 -8.24 15.06 14.79
CA ASP A 26 -7.46 15.49 15.96
C ASP A 26 -6.01 15.80 15.55
N PRO A 27 -5.65 17.10 15.40
CA PRO A 27 -4.30 17.49 15.01
C PRO A 27 -3.24 17.17 16.07
N GLY A 28 -3.64 16.88 17.31
CA GLY A 28 -2.75 16.44 18.39
C GLY A 28 -2.58 14.92 18.48
N SER A 29 -3.24 14.16 17.59
CA SER A 29 -3.15 12.70 17.60
C SER A 29 -1.76 12.20 17.22
N ARG A 30 -1.50 10.92 17.53
CA ARG A 30 -0.26 10.23 17.17
C ARG A 30 0.05 10.44 15.68
N LEU A 31 1.31 10.75 15.37
CA LEU A 31 1.78 10.81 13.99
C LEU A 31 2.11 9.42 13.49
N ILE A 32 1.77 9.16 12.23
CA ILE A 32 2.18 7.97 11.48
C ILE A 32 2.98 8.36 10.25
N ALA A 33 3.94 7.52 9.88
CA ALA A 33 4.84 7.71 8.76
C ALA A 33 4.47 6.74 7.63
N LEU A 34 4.15 7.29 6.46
CA LEU A 34 3.83 6.53 5.26
C LEU A 34 4.97 6.69 4.24
N PRO A 35 5.48 5.59 3.65
CA PRO A 35 6.47 5.71 2.58
C PRO A 35 5.84 6.33 1.34
N VAL A 36 6.62 7.16 0.63
CA VAL A 36 6.25 7.71 -0.67
C VAL A 36 7.41 7.44 -1.63
N ILE A 37 7.10 6.89 -2.80
CA ILE A 37 8.07 6.70 -3.88
C ILE A 37 7.54 7.42 -5.11
N ARG A 38 8.33 8.32 -5.67
CA ARG A 38 8.12 8.86 -7.02
C ARG A 38 9.09 8.18 -7.96
N VAL A 39 8.61 7.26 -8.77
CA VAL A 39 9.38 6.68 -9.88
C VAL A 39 9.39 7.70 -11.01
N ARG A 40 10.58 8.10 -11.47
CA ARG A 40 10.73 9.19 -12.43
C ARG A 40 10.40 8.72 -13.84
N ALA A 41 9.69 9.56 -14.59
CA ALA A 41 9.46 9.35 -16.00
C ALA A 41 10.78 9.20 -16.77
N LEU A 42 10.74 8.48 -17.89
CA LEU A 42 11.91 8.31 -18.76
C LEU A 42 12.15 9.53 -19.65
N ASN A 43 11.10 10.26 -20.02
CA ASN A 43 11.19 11.49 -20.79
C ASN A 43 11.65 12.68 -19.91
N SER A 44 12.41 13.61 -20.49
CA SER A 44 12.87 14.84 -19.84
C SER A 44 11.79 15.90 -19.64
N ASP A 45 10.68 15.81 -20.37
CA ASP A 45 9.50 16.68 -20.26
C ASP A 45 8.25 15.84 -19.97
N PRO A 46 8.08 15.36 -18.73
CA PRO A 46 6.96 14.49 -18.37
C PRO A 46 5.64 15.25 -18.28
N ALA A 47 4.55 14.56 -18.62
CA ALA A 47 3.20 14.98 -18.31
C ALA A 47 2.88 14.82 -16.81
N GLU A 48 1.61 14.98 -16.44
CA GLU A 48 1.18 14.97 -15.04
C GLU A 48 1.49 13.63 -14.34
N PRO A 49 1.87 13.64 -13.04
CA PRO A 49 2.15 12.41 -12.32
C PRO A 49 0.88 11.55 -12.14
N ILE A 50 1.05 10.24 -12.15
CA ILE A 50 -0.02 9.27 -11.93
C ILE A 50 0.18 8.60 -10.57
N PHE A 51 -0.87 8.59 -9.75
CA PHE A 51 -0.88 7.90 -8.47
C PHE A 51 -1.33 6.46 -8.65
N GLY A 52 -0.40 5.51 -8.49
CA GLY A 52 -0.70 4.08 -8.53
C GLY A 52 -1.34 3.64 -7.21
N LEU A 53 -2.53 3.04 -7.29
CA LEU A 53 -3.26 2.52 -6.13
C LEU A 53 -3.62 1.05 -6.37
N ALA A 54 -2.81 0.15 -5.81
CA ALA A 54 -3.11 -1.28 -5.83
C ALA A 54 -4.34 -1.59 -4.97
N GLY A 55 -5.14 -2.55 -5.45
CA GLY A 55 -6.31 -3.07 -4.74
C GLY A 55 -6.00 -4.25 -3.82
N GLY A 56 -7.03 -4.69 -3.09
CA GLY A 56 -6.97 -5.64 -1.99
C GLY A 56 -8.31 -5.65 -1.26
N PRO A 57 -8.38 -5.35 0.05
CA PRO A 57 -7.45 -4.58 0.90
C PRO A 57 -6.30 -5.39 1.54
N GLY A 58 -5.42 -4.73 2.29
CA GLY A 58 -4.37 -5.38 3.10
C GLY A 58 -3.05 -5.65 2.37
N THR A 59 -2.96 -5.34 1.08
CA THR A 59 -1.75 -5.49 0.25
C THR A 59 -0.96 -4.18 0.20
N THR A 60 0.37 -4.30 0.13
CA THR A 60 1.25 -3.13 -0.01
C THR A 60 0.97 -2.37 -1.31
N ASN A 61 1.04 -1.04 -1.25
CA ASN A 61 1.00 -0.22 -2.48
C ASN A 61 2.40 0.02 -3.08
N MET A 62 3.47 -0.39 -2.38
CA MET A 62 4.85 -0.04 -2.72
C MET A 62 5.45 -0.86 -3.86
N SER A 63 4.70 -1.81 -4.41
CA SER A 63 5.07 -2.65 -5.54
C SER A 63 4.12 -2.52 -6.74
N SER A 64 3.34 -1.43 -6.80
CA SER A 64 2.45 -1.15 -7.92
C SER A 64 3.20 -1.02 -9.24
N GLY A 65 2.62 -1.55 -10.32
CA GLY A 65 3.26 -1.57 -11.63
C GLY A 65 3.40 -0.18 -12.27
N VAL A 66 4.53 0.04 -12.93
CA VAL A 66 4.87 1.31 -13.64
C VAL A 66 4.82 1.19 -15.18
N LYS A 67 4.65 -0.02 -15.68
CA LYS A 67 4.75 -0.35 -17.11
C LYS A 67 3.67 0.35 -17.94
N GLY A 68 4.07 0.94 -19.07
CA GLY A 68 3.17 1.58 -20.03
C GLY A 68 2.77 3.01 -19.68
N LEU A 69 3.17 3.51 -18.51
CA LEU A 69 2.92 4.89 -18.07
C LEU A 69 4.22 5.66 -17.84
N ILE A 70 5.28 4.97 -17.39
CA ILE A 70 6.56 5.58 -17.01
C ILE A 70 7.29 6.30 -18.15
N ASP A 71 6.94 6.03 -19.41
CA ASP A 71 7.56 6.71 -20.55
C ASP A 71 7.33 8.23 -20.49
N ASN A 72 6.15 8.66 -20.03
CA ASN A 72 5.77 10.07 -20.03
C ASN A 72 5.22 10.59 -18.70
N HIS A 73 5.06 9.75 -17.68
CA HIS A 73 4.49 10.14 -16.38
C HIS A 73 5.39 9.68 -15.24
N ASP A 74 5.64 10.56 -14.28
CA ASP A 74 6.10 10.14 -12.96
C ASP A 74 5.03 9.25 -12.32
N ILE A 75 5.45 8.12 -11.72
CA ILE A 75 4.53 7.24 -10.99
C ILE A 75 4.74 7.43 -9.50
N VAL A 76 3.69 7.88 -8.81
CA VAL A 76 3.73 8.14 -7.37
C VAL A 76 3.03 7.02 -6.63
N LEU A 77 3.79 6.35 -5.77
CA LEU A 77 3.31 5.30 -4.87
C LEU A 77 3.27 5.87 -3.47
N VAL A 78 2.10 5.78 -2.83
CA VAL A 78 1.90 6.20 -1.45
C VAL A 78 1.52 4.97 -0.64
N GLY A 79 2.29 4.66 0.39
CA GLY A 79 2.00 3.52 1.26
C GLY A 79 0.66 3.67 1.98
N TYR A 80 -0.05 2.56 2.14
CA TYR A 80 -1.34 2.56 2.82
C TYR A 80 -1.19 2.51 4.34
N ARG A 81 -2.04 3.28 5.03
CA ARG A 81 -2.17 3.21 6.49
C ARG A 81 -2.61 1.80 6.90
N GLY A 82 -2.02 1.24 7.95
CA GLY A 82 -2.35 -0.10 8.42
C GLY A 82 -1.71 -1.22 7.62
N VAL A 83 -0.96 -0.92 6.55
CA VAL A 83 -0.30 -1.92 5.70
C VAL A 83 1.18 -1.59 5.51
N ASP A 84 1.48 -0.35 5.14
CA ASP A 84 2.82 0.15 4.90
C ASP A 84 3.25 1.13 6.00
N GLY A 85 4.56 1.36 6.12
CA GLY A 85 5.11 2.40 6.99
C GLY A 85 5.13 2.03 8.47
N SER A 86 4.92 3.02 9.35
CA SER A 86 5.18 2.87 10.79
C SER A 86 4.05 2.25 11.60
N SER A 87 2.89 1.99 11.00
CA SER A 87 1.71 1.48 11.70
C SER A 87 1.02 0.45 10.83
N VAL A 88 1.35 -0.81 11.09
CA VAL A 88 0.93 -1.98 10.33
C VAL A 88 0.00 -2.83 11.20
N LEU A 89 -1.12 -3.28 10.63
CA LEU A 89 -2.07 -4.17 11.27
C LEU A 89 -1.64 -5.62 10.97
N ASP A 90 -0.82 -6.19 11.86
CA ASP A 90 -0.34 -7.57 11.75
C ASP A 90 -1.07 -8.45 12.77
N CYS A 91 -2.25 -8.93 12.37
CA CYS A 91 -3.15 -9.78 13.15
C CYS A 91 -3.20 -11.17 12.50
N PRO A 92 -2.33 -12.12 12.91
CA PRO A 92 -2.23 -13.44 12.27
C PRO A 92 -3.54 -14.22 12.28
N GLU A 93 -4.35 -14.07 13.33
CA GLU A 93 -5.67 -14.67 13.47
C GLU A 93 -6.65 -14.18 12.39
N VAL A 94 -6.65 -12.87 12.11
CA VAL A 94 -7.46 -12.29 11.03
C VAL A 94 -6.96 -12.75 9.67
N ALA A 95 -5.64 -12.73 9.46
CA ALA A 95 -5.03 -13.19 8.20
C ALA A 95 -5.32 -14.68 7.93
N GLN A 96 -5.34 -15.51 8.98
CA GLN A 96 -5.68 -16.92 8.86
C GLN A 96 -7.18 -17.12 8.60
N ALA A 97 -8.04 -16.38 9.31
CA ALA A 97 -9.49 -16.46 9.10
C ALA A 97 -9.90 -16.01 7.69
N ALA A 98 -9.23 -15.00 7.14
CA ALA A 98 -9.47 -14.48 5.78
C ALA A 98 -9.17 -15.47 4.64
N LYS A 99 -8.56 -16.63 4.93
CA LYS A 99 -8.38 -17.71 3.95
C LYS A 99 -9.66 -18.51 3.69
N GLY A 100 -10.65 -18.40 4.58
CA GLY A 100 -11.87 -19.20 4.55
C GLY A 100 -11.67 -20.63 5.05
N LEU A 101 -12.64 -21.15 5.79
CA LEU A 101 -12.71 -22.54 6.20
C LEU A 101 -13.10 -23.40 5.00
N GLY A 102 -12.40 -24.53 4.80
CA GLY A 102 -12.60 -25.40 3.64
C GLY A 102 -12.32 -24.75 2.28
N GLY A 103 -11.72 -23.55 2.25
CA GLY A 103 -11.50 -22.76 1.03
C GLY A 103 -12.70 -21.94 0.57
N ASP A 104 -13.79 -21.89 1.36
CA ASP A 104 -14.94 -21.04 1.07
C ASP A 104 -15.00 -19.87 2.05
N LEU A 105 -14.46 -18.71 1.63
CA LEU A 105 -14.46 -17.49 2.44
C LEU A 105 -15.86 -16.91 2.65
N LEU A 106 -16.82 -17.24 1.77
CA LEU A 106 -18.15 -16.61 1.77
C LEU A 106 -19.22 -17.47 2.47
N SER A 107 -18.84 -18.62 3.02
CA SER A 107 -19.73 -19.44 3.85
C SER A 107 -20.06 -18.73 5.16
N ASP A 108 -21.26 -19.02 5.71
CA ASP A 108 -21.68 -18.48 7.01
C ASP A 108 -20.68 -18.81 8.13
N GLU A 109 -20.06 -19.99 8.07
CA GLU A 109 -19.04 -20.43 9.03
C GLU A 109 -17.77 -19.58 8.92
N SER A 110 -17.27 -19.34 7.70
CA SER A 110 -16.11 -18.47 7.48
C SER A 110 -16.37 -17.02 7.86
N ILE A 111 -17.57 -16.50 7.58
CA ILE A 111 -17.99 -15.14 7.97
C ILE A 111 -18.08 -15.03 9.50
N GLY A 112 -18.58 -16.05 10.20
CA GLY A 112 -18.54 -16.11 11.66
C GLY A 112 -17.11 -16.13 12.19
N ASN A 113 -16.27 -17.01 11.64
CA ASN A 113 -14.87 -17.17 12.05
C ASN A 113 -14.03 -15.89 11.83
N ILE A 114 -14.24 -15.17 10.73
CA ILE A 114 -13.54 -13.89 10.51
C ILE A 114 -14.04 -12.81 11.48
N GLY A 115 -15.35 -12.77 11.76
CA GLY A 115 -15.92 -11.86 12.76
C GLY A 115 -15.30 -12.09 14.14
N ASP A 116 -15.24 -13.34 14.59
CA ASP A 116 -14.62 -13.72 15.86
C ASP A 116 -13.13 -13.32 15.90
N ALA A 117 -12.40 -13.54 14.81
CA ALA A 117 -10.98 -13.16 14.71
C ALA A 117 -10.75 -11.65 14.89
N PHE A 118 -11.65 -10.81 14.37
CA PHE A 118 -11.58 -9.35 14.55
C PHE A 118 -11.93 -8.86 15.97
N THR A 119 -12.46 -9.75 16.83
CA THR A 119 -12.82 -9.42 18.22
C THR A 119 -11.81 -9.89 19.26
N ARG A 120 -10.75 -10.58 18.83
CA ARG A 120 -9.65 -11.03 19.69
C ARG A 120 -8.60 -9.94 19.87
#